data_AF-G4NA40-F1
#
_entry.id   AF-G4NA40-F1
#
_cell.length_a   1.000
_cell.length_b   1.000
_cell.length_c   1.000
_cell.angle_alpha   90.00
_cell.angle_beta   90.00
_cell.angle_gamma   90.00
#
_symmetry.space_group_name_H-M   'P 1'
#
loop_
_entity.id
_entity.type
_entity.pdbx_description
1 polymer ?
#
loop_
_entity_poly.entity_id
_entity_poly.type
_entity_poly.pdbx_seq_one_letter_code
_entity_poly.pdbx_strand_id
1 'polypeptide(L)'
;MPSCSACESQGIAKCAVSPRDSSRCVECVRLGRSRCDVMGISREQLHRLAAQHSKLDADVEAQELRLLEREQELAAERQKLLRLRSQKKMWFEKIMRAVRRGINNLEELDRVEREEAEQEERRRSAEVLPEVSLESLLPDSNFVWDSTFPMGPLNPSLLDEMNALAQHSVGLSGGMVSSPGRSLTSGNDPTPDNIGGVIPGNSGGG
;
A
#
# COMPACT_ATOMS: atom_id res chain seq x y z
N MET A 1 -1.77 29.82 41.52
CA MET A 1 -2.72 29.51 40.43
C MET A 1 -1.95 29.51 39.13
N PRO A 2 -2.23 28.59 38.19
CA PRO A 2 -1.61 28.58 36.88
C PRO A 2 -1.97 29.86 36.10
N SER A 3 -1.12 30.25 35.16
CA SER A 3 -1.41 31.36 34.24
C SER A 3 -2.47 30.93 33.23
N CYS A 4 -3.32 31.86 32.80
CA CYS A 4 -4.24 31.62 31.69
C CYS A 4 -3.48 31.60 30.35
N SER A 5 -4.00 30.92 29.34
CA SER A 5 -3.33 30.75 28.03
C SER A 5 -3.01 32.09 27.36
N ALA A 6 -3.85 33.10 27.56
CA ALA A 6 -3.63 34.44 27.06
C ALA A 6 -2.44 35.15 27.74
N CYS A 7 -2.30 35.01 29.07
CA CYS A 7 -1.16 35.57 29.79
C CYS A 7 0.14 34.81 29.48
N GLU A 8 0.04 33.48 29.33
CA GLU A 8 1.18 32.63 28.98
C GLU A 8 1.71 32.94 27.58
N SER A 9 0.83 33.03 26.57
CA SER A 9 1.23 33.37 25.19
C SER A 9 1.82 34.78 25.04
N GLN A 10 1.49 35.70 25.95
CA GLN A 10 2.02 37.06 25.95
C GLN A 10 3.25 37.24 26.87
N GLY A 11 3.72 36.17 27.53
CA GLY A 11 4.88 36.23 28.43
C GLY A 11 4.63 37.03 29.70
N ILE A 12 3.37 37.17 30.14
CA ILE A 12 3.03 37.93 31.34
C ILE A 12 3.42 37.11 32.58
N ALA A 13 4.36 37.64 33.37
CA ALA A 13 4.95 36.95 34.51
C ALA A 13 3.98 36.61 35.65
N LYS A 14 2.87 37.35 35.79
CA LYS A 14 1.90 37.16 36.89
C LYS A 14 0.46 37.27 36.39
N CYS A 15 -0.20 36.13 36.26
CA CYS A 15 -1.64 36.04 36.01
C CYS A 15 -2.40 36.02 37.35
N ALA A 16 -2.81 37.19 37.84
CA ALA A 16 -3.54 37.32 39.10
C ALA A 16 -5.06 37.29 38.89
N VAL A 17 -5.78 36.62 39.79
CA VAL A 17 -7.26 36.55 39.81
C VAL A 17 -7.74 37.12 41.13
N SER A 18 -8.83 37.89 41.11
CA SER A 18 -9.46 38.37 42.34
C SER A 18 -10.03 37.18 43.13
N PRO A 19 -9.72 37.03 44.43
CA PRO A 19 -10.21 35.91 45.23
C PRO A 19 -11.74 35.89 45.45
N ARG A 20 -12.42 37.02 45.20
CA ARG A 20 -13.82 37.19 45.59
C ARG A 20 -14.81 36.85 44.49
N ASP A 21 -14.64 37.35 43.24
CA ASP A 21 -15.76 37.27 42.28
C ASP A 21 -15.39 37.26 40.78
N SER A 22 -14.11 37.19 40.38
CA SER A 22 -13.76 37.27 38.96
C SER A 22 -13.43 35.91 38.36
N SER A 23 -14.21 35.48 37.36
CA SER A 23 -13.88 34.33 36.49
C SER A 23 -12.70 34.60 35.53
N ARG A 24 -12.19 35.85 35.53
CA ARG A 24 -11.13 36.33 34.63
C ARG A 24 -9.96 36.89 35.43
N CYS A 25 -8.74 36.71 34.91
CA CYS A 25 -7.56 37.36 35.49
C CYS A 25 -7.56 38.87 35.24
N VAL A 26 -6.86 39.62 36.09
CA VAL A 26 -6.79 41.10 36.07
C VAL A 26 -6.37 41.60 34.69
N GLU A 27 -5.40 40.94 34.07
CA GLU A 27 -4.86 41.36 32.78
C GLU A 27 -5.84 41.12 31.62
N CYS A 28 -6.57 40.00 31.64
CA CYS A 28 -7.64 39.75 30.67
C CYS A 28 -8.82 40.70 30.84
N VAL A 29 -9.11 41.15 32.07
CA VAL A 29 -10.11 42.19 32.34
C VAL A 29 -9.63 43.54 31.79
N ARG A 30 -8.38 43.94 32.08
CA ARG A 30 -7.74 45.17 31.59
C ARG A 30 -7.73 45.26 30.07
N LEU A 31 -7.45 44.15 29.40
CA LEU A 31 -7.40 44.03 27.94
C LEU A 31 -8.79 43.83 27.30
N GLY A 32 -9.88 43.77 28.08
CA GLY A 32 -11.22 43.58 27.53
C GLY A 32 -11.47 42.19 26.90
N ARG A 33 -10.64 41.19 27.18
CA ARG A 33 -10.76 39.84 26.59
C ARG A 33 -11.88 39.03 27.23
N SER A 34 -12.90 38.68 26.45
CA SER A 34 -14.07 37.93 26.94
C SER A 34 -13.75 36.51 27.43
N ARG A 35 -12.69 35.87 26.90
CA ARG A 35 -12.30 34.50 27.25
C ARG A 35 -11.02 34.51 28.09
N CYS A 36 -11.14 34.06 29.34
CA CYS A 36 -10.01 33.79 30.23
C CYS A 36 -10.21 32.40 30.81
N ASP A 37 -9.27 31.49 30.55
CA ASP A 37 -9.29 30.09 30.97
C ASP A 37 -8.52 29.88 32.28
N VAL A 38 -8.36 30.92 33.10
CA VAL A 38 -7.63 30.84 34.38
C VAL A 38 -8.28 29.88 35.38
N MET A 39 -9.58 29.64 35.24
CA MET A 39 -10.34 28.66 36.02
C MET A 39 -10.31 27.25 35.42
N GLY A 40 -9.67 27.07 34.26
CA GLY A 40 -9.64 25.82 33.51
C GLY A 40 -10.99 25.48 32.86
N ILE A 41 -11.11 24.21 32.45
CA ILE A 41 -12.32 23.65 31.82
C ILE A 41 -13.34 23.30 32.91
N SER A 42 -14.60 23.68 32.72
CA SER A 42 -15.68 23.33 33.66
C SER A 42 -15.96 21.82 33.65
N ARG A 43 -16.53 21.29 34.74
CA ARG A 43 -16.90 19.88 34.83
C ARG A 43 -17.90 19.48 33.74
N GLU A 44 -18.87 20.33 33.44
CA GLU A 44 -19.87 20.11 32.39
C GLU A 44 -19.22 20.11 31.01
N GLN A 45 -18.22 20.97 30.78
CA GLN A 45 -17.44 20.97 29.54
C GLN A 45 -16.64 19.68 29.38
N LEU A 46 -15.98 19.20 30.44
CA LEU A 46 -15.27 17.92 30.42
C LEU A 46 -16.20 16.74 30.12
N HIS A 47 -17.37 16.68 30.77
CA HIS A 47 -18.35 15.62 30.48
C HIS A 47 -18.84 15.66 29.03
N ARG A 48 -19.08 16.86 28.47
CA ARG A 48 -19.43 16.99 27.04
C ARG A 48 -18.32 16.50 26.12
N LEU A 49 -17.07 16.87 26.40
CA LEU A 49 -15.92 16.41 25.63
C LEU A 49 -15.76 14.89 25.70
N ALA A 50 -15.89 14.30 26.89
CA ALA A 50 -15.83 12.84 27.08
C ALA A 50 -16.95 12.11 26.32
N ALA A 51 -18.18 12.66 26.35
CA ALA A 51 -19.30 12.08 25.59
C ALA A 51 -19.08 12.18 24.07
N GLN A 52 -18.52 13.30 23.59
CA GLN A 52 -18.16 13.45 22.18
C GLN A 52 -17.05 12.49 21.76
N HIS A 53 -16.03 12.33 22.60
CA HIS A 53 -14.94 11.39 22.37
C HIS A 53 -15.47 9.95 22.28
N SER A 54 -16.24 9.50 23.27
CA SER A 54 -16.84 8.16 23.29
C SER A 54 -17.73 7.91 22.07
N LYS A 55 -18.46 8.93 21.60
CA LYS A 55 -19.24 8.81 20.37
C LYS A 55 -18.34 8.63 19.15
N LEU A 56 -17.29 9.42 19.02
CA LEU A 56 -16.36 9.32 17.91
C LEU A 56 -15.63 7.97 17.92
N ASP A 57 -15.24 7.47 19.08
CA ASP A 57 -14.62 6.13 19.21
C ASP A 57 -15.56 5.05 18.66
N ALA A 58 -16.83 5.07 19.10
CA ALA A 58 -17.83 4.12 18.61
C ALA A 58 -18.08 4.24 17.09
N ASP A 59 -18.08 5.46 16.56
CA ASP A 59 -18.24 5.71 15.12
C ASP A 59 -17.01 5.22 14.33
N VAL A 60 -15.79 5.35 14.88
CA VAL A 60 -14.55 4.83 14.30
C VAL A 60 -14.57 3.29 14.28
N GLU A 61 -14.84 2.65 15.42
CA GLU A 61 -14.92 1.19 15.52
C GLU A 61 -15.96 0.63 14.53
N ALA A 62 -17.13 1.28 14.42
CA ALA A 62 -18.16 0.87 13.47
C ALA A 62 -17.71 1.02 12.01
N GLN A 63 -16.92 2.04 11.67
CA GLN A 63 -16.37 2.20 10.32
C GLN A 63 -15.28 1.18 10.02
N GLU A 64 -14.42 0.87 10.98
CA GLU A 64 -13.38 -0.14 10.83
C GLU A 64 -14.00 -1.52 10.55
N LEU A 65 -15.04 -1.91 11.28
CA LEU A 65 -15.77 -3.15 11.02
C LEU A 65 -16.35 -3.20 9.59
N ARG A 66 -16.97 -2.09 9.12
CA ARG A 66 -17.50 -1.99 7.75
C ARG A 66 -16.40 -2.03 6.68
N LEU A 67 -15.20 -1.57 6.99
CA LEU A 67 -14.06 -1.66 6.07
C LEU A 67 -13.57 -3.09 5.98
N LEU A 68 -13.44 -3.79 7.12
CA LEU A 68 -13.04 -5.20 7.15
C LEU A 68 -14.01 -6.10 6.37
N GLU A 69 -15.32 -5.89 6.51
CA GLU A 69 -16.33 -6.64 5.74
C GLU A 69 -16.15 -6.41 4.22
N ARG A 70 -15.98 -5.14 3.79
CA ARG A 70 -15.75 -4.81 2.38
C ARG A 70 -14.44 -5.39 1.86
N GLU A 71 -13.38 -5.41 2.66
CA GLU A 71 -12.12 -6.03 2.27
C GLU A 71 -12.26 -7.54 2.05
N GLN A 72 -13.07 -8.23 2.87
CA GLN A 72 -13.38 -9.65 2.68
C GLN A 72 -14.16 -9.90 1.38
N GLU A 73 -15.15 -9.05 1.08
CA GLU A 73 -15.90 -9.12 -0.18
C GLU A 73 -14.99 -8.91 -1.39
N LEU A 74 -14.14 -7.87 -1.35
CA LEU A 74 -13.16 -7.60 -2.40
C LEU A 74 -12.15 -8.74 -2.56
N ALA A 75 -11.72 -9.37 -1.48
CA ALA A 75 -10.85 -10.54 -1.53
C ALA A 75 -11.54 -11.72 -2.24
N ALA A 76 -12.81 -11.98 -1.94
CA ALA A 76 -13.60 -13.02 -2.61
C ALA A 76 -13.78 -12.72 -4.11
N GLU A 77 -14.07 -11.47 -4.47
CA GLU A 77 -14.16 -11.05 -5.86
C GLU A 77 -12.83 -11.16 -6.61
N ARG A 78 -11.72 -10.76 -5.96
CA ARG A 78 -10.37 -10.96 -6.52
C ARG A 78 -10.08 -12.43 -6.77
N GLN A 79 -10.47 -13.33 -5.87
CA GLN A 79 -10.30 -14.77 -6.08
C GLN A 79 -11.11 -15.26 -7.29
N LYS A 80 -12.37 -14.81 -7.44
CA LYS A 80 -13.19 -15.11 -8.63
C LYS A 80 -12.51 -14.61 -9.92
N LEU A 81 -11.98 -13.39 -9.90
CA LEU A 81 -11.27 -12.80 -11.02
C LEU A 81 -10.02 -13.61 -11.41
N LEU A 82 -9.24 -14.07 -10.41
CA LEU A 82 -8.08 -14.92 -10.65
C LEU A 82 -8.48 -16.25 -11.31
N ARG A 83 -9.54 -16.91 -10.82
CA ARG A 83 -10.06 -18.14 -11.45
C ARG A 83 -10.48 -17.91 -12.90
N LEU A 84 -11.21 -16.83 -13.17
CA LEU A 84 -11.62 -16.47 -14.54
C LEU A 84 -10.43 -16.17 -15.44
N ARG A 85 -9.39 -15.49 -14.93
CA ARG A 85 -8.15 -15.26 -15.68
C ARG A 85 -7.44 -16.57 -16.03
N SER A 86 -7.36 -17.50 -15.10
CA SER A 86 -6.78 -18.83 -15.37
C SER A 86 -7.60 -19.61 -16.39
N GLN A 87 -8.93 -19.62 -16.26
CA GLN A 87 -9.83 -20.24 -17.25
C GLN A 87 -9.66 -19.60 -18.63
N LYS A 88 -9.62 -18.26 -18.72
CA LYS A 88 -9.38 -17.55 -19.99
C LYS A 88 -8.06 -17.96 -20.63
N LYS A 89 -6.98 -18.05 -19.87
CA LYS A 89 -5.67 -18.50 -20.38
C LYS A 89 -5.73 -19.93 -20.89
N MET A 90 -6.28 -20.84 -20.09
CA MET A 90 -6.43 -22.26 -20.47
C MET A 90 -7.27 -22.42 -21.73
N TRP A 91 -8.40 -21.73 -21.84
CA TRP A 91 -9.23 -21.73 -23.04
C TRP A 91 -8.51 -21.15 -24.27
N PHE A 92 -7.78 -20.06 -24.09
CA PHE A 92 -6.98 -19.48 -25.16
C PHE A 92 -5.91 -20.46 -25.67
N GLU A 93 -5.22 -21.14 -24.76
CA GLU A 93 -4.26 -22.18 -25.12
C GLU A 93 -4.89 -23.37 -25.85
N LYS A 94 -6.07 -23.83 -25.40
CA LYS A 94 -6.84 -24.88 -26.09
C LYS A 94 -7.19 -24.46 -27.51
N ILE A 95 -7.70 -23.23 -27.70
CA ILE A 95 -8.01 -22.69 -29.03
C ILE A 95 -6.75 -22.65 -29.90
N MET A 96 -5.64 -22.13 -29.39
CA MET A 96 -4.38 -22.06 -30.14
C MET A 96 -3.83 -23.45 -30.51
N ARG A 97 -4.06 -24.47 -29.69
CA ARG A 97 -3.72 -25.87 -30.01
C ARG A 97 -4.66 -26.46 -31.07
N ALA A 98 -5.96 -26.21 -30.97
CA ALA A 98 -6.96 -26.63 -31.95
C ALA A 98 -6.62 -26.08 -33.34
N VAL A 99 -6.34 -24.77 -33.42
CA VAL A 99 -5.93 -24.07 -34.65
C VAL A 99 -4.65 -24.67 -35.23
N ARG A 100 -3.63 -24.94 -34.40
CA ARG A 100 -2.38 -25.58 -34.87
C ARG A 100 -2.59 -26.97 -35.45
N ARG A 101 -3.55 -27.72 -34.93
CA ARG A 101 -3.88 -29.07 -35.41
C ARG A 101 -4.93 -29.08 -36.53
N GLY A 102 -5.50 -27.92 -36.89
CA GLY A 102 -6.61 -27.83 -37.84
C GLY A 102 -7.90 -28.48 -37.34
N ILE A 103 -8.05 -28.67 -36.03
CA ILE A 103 -9.21 -29.28 -35.40
C ILE A 103 -10.19 -28.17 -35.04
N ASN A 104 -11.40 -28.25 -35.58
CA ASN A 104 -12.44 -27.23 -35.37
C ASN A 104 -13.40 -27.59 -34.21
N ASN A 105 -13.26 -28.81 -33.64
CA ASN A 105 -14.12 -29.33 -32.59
C ASN A 105 -13.36 -29.57 -31.27
N LEU A 106 -13.93 -29.10 -30.15
CA LEU A 106 -13.31 -29.18 -28.83
C LEU A 106 -13.32 -30.60 -28.25
N GLU A 107 -14.39 -31.39 -28.45
CA GLU A 107 -14.40 -32.80 -28.00
C GLU A 107 -13.32 -33.63 -28.69
N GLU A 108 -13.07 -33.34 -29.97
CA GLU A 108 -12.02 -34.02 -30.74
C GLU A 108 -10.63 -33.67 -30.23
N LEU A 109 -10.38 -32.41 -29.85
CA LEU A 109 -9.13 -32.00 -29.23
C LEU A 109 -8.91 -32.68 -27.87
N ASP A 110 -9.94 -32.73 -27.01
CA ASP A 110 -9.83 -33.38 -25.69
C ASP A 110 -9.66 -34.91 -25.80
N ARG A 111 -10.20 -35.53 -26.86
CA ARG A 111 -9.97 -36.96 -27.17
C ARG A 111 -8.51 -37.20 -27.54
N VAL A 112 -7.97 -36.40 -28.46
CA VAL A 112 -6.58 -36.50 -28.90
C VAL A 112 -5.61 -36.22 -27.74
N GLU A 113 -5.90 -35.24 -26.88
CA GLU A 113 -5.04 -34.93 -25.72
C GLU A 113 -4.99 -36.07 -24.70
N ARG A 114 -6.09 -36.80 -24.48
CA ARG A 114 -6.09 -38.00 -23.63
C ARG A 114 -5.27 -39.14 -24.25
N GLU A 115 -5.45 -39.38 -25.54
CA GLU A 115 -4.69 -40.43 -26.25
C GLU A 115 -3.18 -40.13 -26.27
N GLU A 116 -2.78 -38.87 -26.51
CA GLU A 116 -1.38 -38.43 -26.44
C GLU A 116 -0.82 -38.53 -25.00
N ALA A 117 -1.58 -38.14 -23.98
CA ALA A 117 -1.15 -38.23 -22.58
C ALA A 117 -0.95 -39.67 -22.12
N GLU A 118 -1.84 -40.59 -22.48
CA GLU A 118 -1.68 -42.02 -22.19
C GLU A 118 -0.49 -42.64 -22.93
N GLN A 119 -0.23 -42.21 -24.17
CA GLN A 119 0.95 -42.64 -24.92
C GLN A 119 2.24 -42.11 -24.29
N GLU A 120 2.26 -40.84 -23.88
CA GLU A 120 3.41 -40.23 -23.20
C GLU A 120 3.66 -40.86 -21.82
N GLU A 121 2.61 -41.17 -21.06
CA GLU A 121 2.72 -41.92 -19.82
C GLU A 121 3.30 -43.31 -20.07
N ARG A 122 2.79 -44.06 -21.06
CA ARG A 122 3.36 -45.37 -21.42
C ARG A 122 4.81 -45.27 -21.86
N ARG A 123 5.19 -44.22 -22.59
CA ARG A 123 6.58 -43.97 -22.98
C ARG A 123 7.44 -43.67 -21.75
N ARG A 124 7.00 -42.78 -20.87
CA ARG A 124 7.69 -42.46 -19.62
C ARG A 124 7.84 -43.66 -18.69
N SER A 125 6.81 -44.50 -18.58
CA SER A 125 6.85 -45.76 -17.81
C SER A 125 7.73 -46.81 -18.47
N ALA A 126 7.81 -46.84 -19.80
CA ALA A 126 8.71 -47.74 -20.53
C ALA A 126 10.18 -47.24 -20.55
N GLU A 127 10.41 -45.95 -20.33
CA GLU A 127 11.72 -45.30 -20.27
C GLU A 127 12.30 -45.24 -18.84
N VAL A 128 11.63 -45.89 -17.86
CA VAL A 128 12.21 -46.17 -16.54
C VAL A 128 13.35 -47.19 -16.70
N LEU A 129 14.57 -46.65 -16.86
CA LEU A 129 15.83 -47.37 -16.70
C LEU A 129 16.00 -47.86 -15.24
N PRO A 130 16.88 -48.85 -14.97
CA PRO A 130 16.89 -49.60 -13.72
C PRO A 130 17.06 -48.70 -12.50
N GLU A 131 16.34 -49.03 -11.44
CA GLU A 131 16.42 -48.46 -10.10
C GLU A 131 17.88 -48.23 -9.68
N VAL A 132 18.36 -46.98 -9.80
CA VAL A 132 19.65 -46.58 -9.25
C VAL A 132 19.43 -46.47 -7.75
N SER A 133 19.83 -47.50 -6.99
CA SER A 133 19.68 -47.51 -5.53
C SER A 133 20.34 -46.28 -4.93
N LEU A 134 19.56 -45.51 -4.18
CA LEU A 134 19.93 -44.26 -3.51
C LEU A 134 21.04 -44.48 -2.46
N GLU A 135 21.35 -45.73 -2.11
CA GLU A 135 22.45 -46.11 -1.22
C GLU A 135 23.85 -45.93 -1.82
N SER A 136 23.99 -45.74 -3.14
CA SER A 136 25.30 -45.52 -3.78
C SER A 136 25.71 -44.04 -3.89
N LEU A 137 24.83 -43.11 -3.49
CA LEU A 137 25.05 -41.66 -3.64
C LEU A 137 25.23 -40.92 -2.30
N LEU A 138 25.21 -41.64 -1.18
CA LEU A 138 25.56 -41.07 0.12
C LEU A 138 27.09 -41.09 0.27
N PRO A 139 27.75 -39.94 0.50
CA PRO A 139 29.14 -39.95 0.91
C PRO A 139 29.27 -40.71 2.23
N ASP A 140 30.33 -41.49 2.39
CA ASP A 140 30.66 -42.21 3.62
C ASP A 140 30.40 -41.33 4.85
N SER A 141 29.85 -41.94 5.89
CA SER A 141 29.26 -41.38 7.12
C SER A 141 30.14 -40.44 7.97
N ASN A 142 31.24 -39.93 7.42
CA ASN A 142 32.14 -38.95 8.01
C ASN A 142 31.99 -37.54 7.38
N PHE A 143 31.01 -37.31 6.50
CA PHE A 143 30.76 -35.99 5.93
C PHE A 143 30.09 -35.06 6.96
N VAL A 144 30.91 -34.25 7.65
CA VAL A 144 30.47 -33.26 8.64
C VAL A 144 29.98 -32.00 7.92
N TRP A 145 28.66 -31.85 7.82
CA TRP A 145 27.98 -30.70 7.21
C TRP A 145 28.33 -29.34 7.84
N ASP A 146 28.76 -29.32 9.09
CA ASP A 146 29.01 -28.12 9.90
C ASP A 146 30.31 -27.37 9.53
N SER A 147 31.24 -28.03 8.83
CA SER A 147 32.55 -27.45 8.48
C SER A 147 32.57 -26.77 7.11
N THR A 148 31.60 -27.07 6.23
CA THR A 148 31.55 -26.51 4.86
C THR A 148 30.73 -25.23 4.78
N PHE A 149 29.75 -25.08 5.66
CA PHE A 149 28.93 -23.87 5.78
C PHE A 149 28.76 -23.54 7.26
N PRO A 150 29.69 -22.78 7.87
CA PRO A 150 29.48 -22.26 9.22
C PRO A 150 28.33 -21.24 9.15
N MET A 151 27.11 -21.70 9.37
CA MET A 151 25.94 -20.86 9.56
C MET A 151 26.10 -20.18 10.91
N GLY A 152 26.79 -19.04 10.93
CA GLY A 152 26.84 -18.15 12.09
C GLY A 152 25.42 -17.80 12.56
N PRO A 153 25.24 -17.44 13.83
CA PRO A 153 23.92 -17.15 14.38
C PRO A 153 23.21 -16.12 13.51
N LEU A 154 22.02 -16.49 13.02
CA LEU A 154 21.22 -15.67 12.13
C LEU A 154 21.01 -14.30 12.78
N ASN A 155 21.56 -13.26 12.14
CA ASN A 155 21.45 -11.90 12.63
C ASN A 155 19.97 -11.48 12.57
N PRO A 156 19.34 -11.10 13.69
CA PRO A 156 17.91 -10.76 13.74
C PRO A 156 17.50 -9.67 12.74
N SER A 157 18.43 -8.80 12.32
CA SER A 157 18.11 -7.72 11.36
C SER A 157 17.84 -8.20 9.93
N LEU A 158 18.23 -9.42 9.55
CA LEU A 158 17.95 -9.98 8.22
C LEU A 158 16.49 -10.45 8.08
N LEU A 159 15.84 -10.81 9.20
CA LEU A 159 14.43 -11.14 9.20
C LEU A 159 13.55 -9.89 8.96
N ASP A 160 13.98 -8.74 9.47
CA ASP A 160 13.30 -7.46 9.24
C ASP A 160 13.41 -6.99 7.78
N GLU A 161 14.56 -7.22 7.12
CA GLU A 161 14.73 -6.91 5.69
C GLU A 161 13.86 -7.79 4.78
N MET A 162 13.68 -9.08 5.10
CA MET A 162 12.78 -9.96 4.36
C MET A 162 11.31 -9.55 4.53
N ASN A 163 10.94 -9.03 5.70
CA ASN A 163 9.60 -8.51 5.96
C ASN A 163 9.35 -7.17 5.25
N ALA A 164 10.37 -6.32 5.11
CA ALA A 164 10.28 -5.08 4.33
C ALA A 164 10.08 -5.37 2.82
N LEU A 165 10.81 -6.33 2.25
CA LEU A 165 10.67 -6.71 0.84
C LEU A 165 9.27 -7.26 0.49
N ALA A 166 8.58 -7.90 1.44
CA ALA A 166 7.20 -8.34 1.24
C ALA A 166 6.21 -7.17 1.10
N GLN A 167 6.48 -6.04 1.77
CA GLN A 167 5.59 -4.86 1.78
C GLN A 167 5.74 -3.98 0.53
N HIS A 168 6.83 -4.09 -0.23
CA HIS A 168 7.08 -3.28 -1.43
C HIS A 168 6.57 -3.92 -2.75
N SER A 169 5.94 -5.10 -2.69
CA SER A 169 5.48 -5.82 -3.88
C SER A 169 4.09 -5.38 -4.41
N VAL A 170 3.48 -4.36 -3.82
CA VAL A 170 2.33 -3.65 -4.41
C VAL A 170 2.76 -2.38 -5.12
N GLY A 171 3.22 -2.53 -6.36
CA GLY A 171 3.25 -1.45 -7.34
C GLY A 171 4.52 -1.39 -8.17
N LEU A 172 4.40 -1.81 -9.44
CA LEU A 172 5.07 -1.30 -10.66
C LEU A 172 5.43 -2.45 -11.61
N SER A 173 4.41 -2.91 -12.32
CA SER A 173 4.60 -3.57 -13.62
C SER A 173 4.73 -2.51 -14.71
N GLY A 174 5.87 -2.47 -15.40
CA GLY A 174 5.95 -2.10 -16.81
C GLY A 174 6.69 -0.80 -17.12
N GLY A 175 7.88 -0.93 -17.71
CA GLY A 175 8.56 0.18 -18.40
C GLY A 175 9.99 -0.15 -18.75
N MET A 176 10.27 -0.36 -20.03
CA MET A 176 11.50 -0.91 -20.58
C MET A 176 12.68 0.07 -20.61
N VAL A 177 13.86 -0.52 -20.71
CA VAL A 177 15.20 0.06 -20.79
C VAL A 177 15.44 0.76 -22.14
N SER A 178 16.08 1.94 -22.12
CA SER A 178 17.09 2.33 -23.13
C SER A 178 18.00 3.44 -22.58
N SER A 179 19.29 3.11 -22.49
CA SER A 179 20.44 3.91 -22.05
C SER A 179 21.02 4.76 -23.23
N PRO A 180 22.20 5.40 -23.12
CA PRO A 180 22.58 6.53 -22.26
C PRO A 180 23.22 7.70 -23.08
N GLY A 181 23.28 8.91 -22.52
CA GLY A 181 24.05 10.02 -23.11
C GLY A 181 24.34 11.14 -22.12
N ARG A 182 25.62 11.49 -21.96
CA ARG A 182 26.20 12.31 -20.89
C ARG A 182 26.03 13.84 -21.06
N SER A 183 25.84 14.46 -19.90
CA SER A 183 26.34 15.71 -19.30
C SER A 183 27.00 16.87 -20.08
N LEU A 184 26.56 18.08 -19.65
CA LEU A 184 27.30 19.32 -19.28
C LEU A 184 27.09 20.61 -20.12
N THR A 185 26.79 21.70 -19.37
CA THR A 185 26.90 23.14 -19.70
C THR A 185 25.84 23.65 -20.70
N SER A 186 25.41 24.91 -20.81
CA SER A 186 25.70 26.21 -20.19
C SER A 186 24.70 27.20 -20.83
N GLY A 187 24.20 28.17 -20.07
CA GLY A 187 24.00 29.54 -20.56
C GLY A 187 22.72 29.91 -21.32
N ASN A 188 22.02 30.87 -20.71
CA ASN A 188 21.40 32.06 -21.31
C ASN A 188 20.01 31.97 -21.94
N ASP A 189 19.07 32.65 -21.27
CA ASP A 189 17.99 33.44 -21.86
C ASP A 189 18.51 34.32 -23.01
N PRO A 190 17.65 34.60 -24.01
CA PRO A 190 17.01 35.91 -23.98
C PRO A 190 15.53 35.90 -24.39
N THR A 191 14.80 36.85 -23.81
CA THR A 191 13.55 37.42 -24.29
C THR A 191 13.61 37.81 -25.77
N PRO A 192 12.44 37.92 -26.41
CA PRO A 192 12.18 39.18 -27.11
C PRO A 192 10.79 39.77 -26.85
N ASP A 193 10.79 41.09 -26.89
CA ASP A 193 9.69 42.03 -26.77
C ASP A 193 8.61 41.91 -27.86
N ASN A 194 7.37 42.05 -27.40
CA ASN A 194 6.43 43.11 -27.80
C ASN A 194 6.22 43.44 -29.29
N ILE A 195 5.13 42.92 -29.87
CA ILE A 195 4.30 43.58 -30.91
C ILE A 195 2.87 43.06 -30.65
N GLY A 196 1.89 43.84 -30.19
CA GLY A 196 1.33 45.02 -30.82
C GLY A 196 0.05 44.63 -31.56
N GLY A 197 -1.13 44.87 -30.97
CA GLY A 197 -2.41 44.66 -31.64
C GLY A 197 -3.63 44.70 -30.71
N VAL A 198 -4.11 45.91 -30.40
CA VAL A 198 -5.37 46.15 -29.69
C VAL A 198 -6.38 46.73 -30.69
N ILE A 199 -7.67 46.34 -30.52
CA ILE A 199 -8.94 47.01 -30.92
C ILE A 199 -9.52 46.63 -32.31
N PRO A 200 -10.87 46.59 -32.56
CA PRO A 200 -12.07 46.63 -31.70
C PRO A 200 -13.05 45.46 -31.91
N GLY A 201 -14.11 45.44 -31.08
CA GLY A 201 -15.14 44.41 -31.01
C GLY A 201 -16.22 44.42 -32.09
N ASN A 202 -17.13 43.44 -31.96
CA ASN A 202 -18.53 43.55 -32.35
C ASN A 202 -19.31 42.41 -31.68
N SER A 203 -20.17 42.70 -30.71
CA SER A 203 -21.16 41.77 -30.19
C SER A 203 -22.54 42.28 -30.59
N GLY A 204 -23.10 41.64 -31.62
CA GLY A 204 -24.45 41.87 -32.08
C GLY A 204 -25.10 40.54 -32.48
N GLY A 205 -26.25 40.27 -31.88
CA GLY A 205 -27.33 39.48 -32.48
C GLY A 205 -27.52 38.06 -31.94
N GLY A 206 -28.72 37.81 -31.40
CA GLY A 206 -29.32 36.48 -31.29
C GLY A 206 -29.85 36.15 -29.91
#